data_AF-A0A838TFN3-F1
#
_entry.id   AF-A0A838TFN3-F1
#
_cell.length_a   1.000
_cell.length_b   1.000
_cell.length_c   1.000
_cell.angle_alpha   90.00
_cell.angle_beta   90.00
_cell.angle_gamma   90.00
#
_symmetry.space_group_name_H-M   'P 1'
#
loop_
_entity.id
_entity.type
_entity.pdbx_description
1 polymer ?
#
loop_
_entity_poly.entity_id
_entity_poly.type
_entity_poly.pdbx_seq_one_letter_code
_entity_poly.pdbx_strand_id
1 'polypeptide(L)'
;EDDSVARVTDMISPTDGKPLRETLRGYKSEDGEFMIYKVIGGRKMSEEEVRELVTNGSVGPLDGFVSAKTRSSFPAKLKIGKDEKTGKLRAEYDFGEKADIGALEPFWTDPATGAQLCEAGSNYVLREREGDEWKQAFRVGRLMCKKEIRHDTAVQLAEKGKTELIKGFISKKGRPFDAFLVRQGARIAWEFPPREAKKDKDGKPVERKARAQVDLSKAKVVGESKVHHGELVEADGAYYVRKPDQDNRAVFKLSKKLCEHEITPDEVKELLAQGKSPLIENFVSKRGNKFAAYLVLSPKKDKAEFEFPPR
;
A
#
# COMPACT_ATOMS: atom_id res chain seq x y z
N GLU A 1 -8.30 26.23 -27.47
CA GLU A 1 -6.97 26.88 -27.47
C GLU A 1 -6.66 27.21 -28.91
N ASP A 2 -6.14 28.39 -29.20
CA ASP A 2 -5.61 28.71 -30.53
C ASP A 2 -4.26 28.00 -30.68
N ASP A 3 -4.31 26.80 -31.25
CA ASP A 3 -3.15 25.90 -31.39
C ASP A 3 -2.23 26.33 -32.55
N SER A 4 -2.52 27.46 -33.22
CA SER A 4 -1.71 27.96 -34.34
C SER A 4 -0.30 28.42 -33.93
N VAL A 5 -0.11 28.78 -32.66
CA VAL A 5 1.17 29.25 -32.09
C VAL A 5 1.90 28.20 -31.23
N ALA A 6 1.37 26.98 -31.18
CA ALA A 6 1.94 25.90 -30.37
C ALA A 6 3.31 25.45 -30.89
N ARG A 7 4.23 25.10 -29.99
CA ARG A 7 5.56 24.58 -30.36
C ARG A 7 5.38 23.27 -31.12
N VAL A 8 5.98 23.19 -32.30
CA VAL A 8 6.08 21.93 -33.06
C VAL A 8 7.19 21.09 -32.44
N THR A 9 6.89 19.84 -32.12
CA THR A 9 7.85 18.89 -31.53
C THR A 9 8.50 18.04 -32.61
N ASP A 10 9.44 17.18 -32.24
CA ASP A 10 10.02 16.13 -33.09
C ASP A 10 9.24 14.79 -32.98
N MET A 11 8.25 14.72 -32.10
CA MET A 11 7.47 13.52 -31.83
C MET A 11 6.37 13.35 -32.89
N ILE A 12 6.38 12.21 -33.60
CA ILE A 12 5.42 11.96 -34.67
C ILE A 12 4.12 11.39 -34.11
N SER A 13 3.01 11.98 -34.55
CA SER A 13 1.65 11.59 -34.22
C SER A 13 1.28 10.26 -34.91
N PRO A 14 0.62 9.33 -34.19
CA PRO A 14 0.19 8.06 -34.75
C PRO A 14 -1.07 8.17 -35.64
N THR A 15 -1.75 9.32 -35.67
CA THR A 15 -3.01 9.47 -36.43
C THR A 15 -2.82 10.12 -37.80
N ASP A 16 -1.93 11.10 -37.92
CA ASP A 16 -1.70 11.88 -39.14
C ASP A 16 -0.24 11.83 -39.64
N GLY A 17 0.67 11.16 -38.92
CA GLY A 17 2.08 11.03 -39.29
C GLY A 17 2.85 12.35 -39.24
N LYS A 18 2.28 13.40 -38.66
CA LYS A 18 2.89 14.72 -38.54
C LYS A 18 3.45 14.96 -37.13
N PRO A 19 4.33 15.95 -36.94
CA PRO A 19 4.83 16.24 -35.62
C PRO A 19 3.74 16.78 -34.69
N LEU A 20 3.74 16.34 -33.43
CA LEU A 20 2.80 16.79 -32.42
C LEU A 20 3.04 18.26 -32.08
N ARG A 21 1.96 18.96 -31.78
CA ARG A 21 1.96 20.33 -31.26
C ARG A 21 1.91 20.30 -29.74
N GLU A 22 2.89 20.89 -29.10
CA GLU A 22 2.93 21.07 -27.67
C GLU A 22 2.08 22.29 -27.26
N THR A 23 0.99 22.02 -26.57
CA THR A 23 0.11 23.03 -25.97
C THR A 23 0.41 23.17 -24.47
N LEU A 24 -0.31 24.07 -23.79
CA LEU A 24 -0.23 24.20 -22.33
C LEU A 24 -0.61 22.88 -21.63
N ARG A 25 -1.63 22.18 -22.14
CA ARG A 25 -2.21 21.00 -21.50
C ARG A 25 -1.57 19.68 -21.92
N GLY A 26 -1.00 19.62 -23.11
CA GLY A 26 -0.61 18.33 -23.70
C GLY A 26 0.15 18.44 -25.00
N TYR A 27 0.32 17.29 -25.63
CA TYR A 27 0.81 17.12 -27.00
C TYR A 27 -0.36 16.64 -27.84
N LYS A 28 -0.66 17.34 -28.93
CA LYS A 28 -1.85 17.12 -29.75
C LYS A 28 -1.46 16.94 -31.21
N SER A 29 -2.15 16.04 -31.90
CA SER A 29 -2.04 15.88 -33.36
C SER A 29 -2.64 17.08 -34.12
N GLU A 30 -2.26 17.26 -35.37
CA GLU A 30 -2.80 18.36 -36.18
C GLU A 30 -4.25 18.11 -36.57
N ASP A 31 -4.60 16.85 -36.83
CA ASP A 31 -5.99 16.41 -37.09
C ASP A 31 -6.90 16.49 -35.85
N GLY A 32 -6.32 16.68 -34.65
CA GLY A 32 -7.04 16.72 -33.38
C GLY A 32 -7.64 15.39 -32.93
N GLU A 33 -7.29 14.28 -33.56
CA GLU A 33 -7.76 12.92 -33.24
C GLU A 33 -6.91 12.23 -32.17
N PHE A 34 -5.80 12.85 -31.74
CA PHE A 34 -4.93 12.35 -30.69
C PHE A 34 -4.49 13.45 -29.73
N MET A 35 -4.51 13.14 -28.43
CA MET A 35 -3.96 14.01 -27.40
C MET A 35 -3.37 13.22 -26.23
N ILE A 36 -2.16 13.60 -25.80
CA ILE A 36 -1.55 13.16 -24.54
C ILE A 36 -1.44 14.36 -23.61
N TYR A 37 -2.01 14.27 -22.41
CA TYR A 37 -1.84 15.32 -21.39
C TYR A 37 -0.43 15.30 -20.78
N LYS A 38 0.13 16.48 -20.48
CA LYS A 38 1.40 16.60 -19.74
C LYS A 38 1.32 16.03 -18.32
N VAL A 39 0.10 15.93 -17.77
CA VAL A 39 -0.18 15.36 -16.46
C VAL A 39 -1.26 14.30 -16.58
N ILE A 40 -0.93 13.06 -16.24
CA ILE A 40 -1.84 11.90 -16.27
C ILE A 40 -1.93 11.34 -14.86
N GLY A 41 -3.15 11.23 -14.32
CA GLY A 41 -3.36 10.69 -12.97
C GLY A 41 -2.56 11.40 -11.87
N GLY A 42 -2.34 12.71 -11.98
CA GLY A 42 -1.54 13.49 -11.02
C GLY A 42 -0.01 13.35 -11.17
N ARG A 43 0.46 12.60 -12.17
CA ARG A 43 1.88 12.44 -12.50
C ARG A 43 2.23 13.27 -13.73
N LYS A 44 3.31 14.05 -13.66
CA LYS A 44 3.87 14.76 -14.82
C LYS A 44 4.60 13.76 -15.72
N MET A 45 4.32 13.79 -17.01
CA MET A 45 5.03 13.01 -18.03
C MET A 45 6.30 13.76 -18.48
N SER A 46 7.38 13.04 -18.72
CA SER A 46 8.56 13.59 -19.39
C SER A 46 8.39 13.58 -20.92
N GLU A 47 9.15 14.40 -21.65
CA GLU A 47 9.12 14.38 -23.12
C GLU A 47 9.58 13.03 -23.68
N GLU A 48 10.55 12.38 -23.03
CA GLU A 48 11.03 11.05 -23.41
C GLU A 48 9.96 9.98 -23.26
N GLU A 49 9.17 10.03 -22.17
CA GLU A 49 8.07 9.09 -21.96
C GLU A 49 6.93 9.30 -22.97
N VAL A 50 6.65 10.55 -23.33
CA VAL A 50 5.68 10.86 -24.40
C VAL A 50 6.20 10.37 -25.73
N ARG A 51 7.48 10.61 -26.04
CA ARG A 51 8.15 10.12 -27.26
C ARG A 51 8.07 8.61 -27.37
N GLU A 52 8.45 7.89 -26.30
CA GLU A 52 8.36 6.43 -26.26
C GLU A 52 6.92 5.93 -26.46
N LEU A 53 5.94 6.56 -25.81
CA LEU A 53 4.53 6.19 -25.94
C LEU A 53 4.03 6.34 -27.38
N VAL A 54 4.39 7.41 -28.09
CA VAL A 54 3.93 7.65 -29.47
C VAL A 54 4.68 6.82 -30.50
N THR A 55 5.95 6.52 -30.25
CA THR A 55 6.77 5.68 -31.13
C THR A 55 6.41 4.20 -30.99
N ASN A 56 6.29 3.70 -29.76
CA ASN A 56 6.09 2.27 -29.49
C ASN A 56 4.62 1.91 -29.25
N GLY A 57 3.73 2.89 -29.20
CA GLY A 57 2.33 2.73 -28.80
C GLY A 57 2.14 2.44 -27.30
N SER A 58 3.23 2.32 -26.52
CA SER A 58 3.19 2.07 -25.08
C SER A 58 4.48 2.52 -24.38
N VAL A 59 4.39 2.82 -23.08
CA VAL A 59 5.53 3.21 -22.22
C VAL A 59 5.36 2.67 -20.81
N GLY A 60 6.46 2.32 -20.15
CA GLY A 60 6.49 1.89 -18.76
C GLY A 60 6.66 0.38 -18.55
N PRO A 61 6.50 -0.11 -17.31
CA PRO A 61 5.70 0.48 -16.22
C PRO A 61 6.32 1.73 -15.59
N LEU A 62 5.51 2.76 -15.35
CA LEU A 62 5.89 4.01 -14.70
C LEU A 62 5.32 4.07 -13.27
N ASP A 63 6.05 4.69 -12.33
CA ASP A 63 5.57 4.95 -10.97
C ASP A 63 4.94 6.35 -10.83
N GLY A 64 4.14 6.55 -9.78
CA GLY A 64 3.72 7.87 -9.33
C GLY A 64 2.34 8.33 -9.78
N PHE A 65 1.56 7.47 -10.46
CA PHE A 65 0.15 7.75 -10.71
C PHE A 65 -0.65 7.71 -9.42
N VAL A 66 -1.66 8.55 -9.30
CA VAL A 66 -2.52 8.67 -8.11
C VAL A 66 -3.94 8.30 -8.48
N SER A 67 -4.52 7.34 -7.76
CA SER A 67 -5.89 6.90 -8.00
C SER A 67 -6.89 8.01 -7.64
N ALA A 68 -7.79 8.34 -8.56
CA ALA A 68 -8.88 9.27 -8.27
C ALA A 68 -9.81 8.74 -7.16
N LYS A 69 -9.98 7.41 -7.06
CA LYS A 69 -10.86 6.75 -6.09
C LYS A 69 -10.23 6.61 -4.71
N THR A 70 -9.00 6.10 -4.63
CA THR A 70 -8.36 5.74 -3.36
C THR A 70 -7.31 6.74 -2.89
N ARG A 71 -6.99 7.74 -3.72
CA ARG A 71 -5.89 8.71 -3.51
C ARG A 71 -4.52 8.07 -3.28
N SER A 72 -4.38 6.77 -3.54
CA SER A 72 -3.15 6.03 -3.34
C SER A 72 -2.32 6.02 -4.62
N SER A 73 -1.00 6.03 -4.46
CA SER A 73 -0.07 5.91 -5.60
C SER A 73 -0.06 4.48 -6.14
N PHE A 74 0.01 4.33 -7.45
CA PHE A 74 0.14 3.02 -8.11
C PHE A 74 1.05 3.13 -9.34
N PRO A 75 1.76 2.05 -9.69
CA PRO A 75 2.50 1.96 -10.94
C PRO A 75 1.60 1.48 -12.08
N ALA A 76 1.87 1.94 -13.31
CA ALA A 76 1.17 1.48 -14.49
C ALA A 76 2.01 1.64 -15.77
N LYS A 77 1.83 0.72 -16.72
CA LYS A 77 2.16 0.91 -18.13
C LYS A 77 1.07 1.77 -18.76
N LEU A 78 1.45 2.68 -19.65
CA LEU A 78 0.52 3.42 -20.49
C LEU A 78 0.56 2.84 -21.90
N LYS A 79 -0.58 2.80 -22.57
CA LYS A 79 -0.70 2.48 -23.99
C LYS A 79 -1.61 3.48 -24.68
N ILE A 80 -1.52 3.55 -26.01
CA ILE A 80 -2.49 4.30 -26.80
C ILE A 80 -3.76 3.46 -26.92
N GLY A 81 -4.88 4.03 -26.49
CA GLY A 81 -6.21 3.45 -26.56
C GLY A 81 -7.20 4.42 -27.20
N LYS A 82 -8.35 3.90 -27.60
CA LYS A 82 -9.42 4.67 -28.22
C LYS A 82 -10.46 5.05 -27.17
N ASP A 83 -10.74 6.33 -27.04
CA ASP A 83 -11.81 6.82 -26.18
C ASP A 83 -13.18 6.38 -26.73
N GLU A 84 -13.94 5.64 -25.93
CA GLU A 84 -15.22 5.06 -26.37
C GLU A 84 -16.29 6.11 -26.73
N LYS A 85 -16.20 7.32 -26.18
CA LYS A 85 -17.21 8.37 -26.40
C LYS A 85 -16.93 9.21 -27.63
N THR A 86 -15.66 9.55 -27.83
CA THR A 86 -15.21 10.49 -28.86
C THR A 86 -14.58 9.78 -30.05
N GLY A 87 -14.19 8.51 -29.90
CA GLY A 87 -13.43 7.76 -30.89
C GLY A 87 -11.97 8.18 -31.03
N LYS A 88 -11.53 9.16 -30.25
CA LYS A 88 -10.17 9.75 -30.34
C LYS A 88 -9.14 8.89 -29.64
N LEU A 89 -7.91 8.91 -30.13
CA LEU A 89 -6.81 8.23 -29.48
C LEU A 89 -6.32 9.03 -28.26
N ARG A 90 -5.98 8.32 -27.19
CA ARG A 90 -5.44 8.89 -25.94
C ARG A 90 -4.56 7.88 -25.21
N ALA A 91 -3.82 8.35 -24.20
CA ALA A 91 -3.14 7.46 -23.27
C ALA A 91 -4.13 6.78 -22.30
N GLU A 92 -3.99 5.46 -22.14
CA GLU A 92 -4.79 4.64 -21.23
C GLU A 92 -3.90 3.73 -20.39
N TYR A 93 -4.34 3.42 -19.16
CA TYR A 93 -3.60 2.50 -18.28
C TYR A 93 -3.73 1.07 -18.77
N ASP A 94 -2.60 0.39 -18.88
CA ASP A 94 -2.52 -1.03 -19.21
C ASP A 94 -2.11 -1.86 -17.99
N PHE A 95 -3.11 -2.33 -17.24
CA PHE A 95 -2.89 -3.26 -16.13
C PHE A 95 -2.79 -4.72 -16.58
N GLY A 96 -3.00 -5.02 -17.88
CA GLY A 96 -3.01 -6.40 -18.39
C GLY A 96 -4.23 -7.23 -17.98
N GLU A 97 -5.22 -6.66 -17.28
CA GLU A 97 -6.41 -7.41 -16.81
C GLU A 97 -7.32 -7.90 -17.93
N LYS A 98 -7.34 -7.17 -19.04
CA LYS A 98 -8.13 -7.49 -20.24
C LYS A 98 -7.30 -8.21 -21.32
N ALA A 99 -6.03 -8.55 -21.03
CA ALA A 99 -5.19 -9.22 -22.00
C ALA A 99 -5.67 -10.67 -22.18
N ASP A 100 -5.74 -11.12 -23.42
CA ASP A 100 -5.88 -12.54 -23.71
C ASP A 100 -4.59 -13.24 -23.31
N ILE A 101 -4.62 -13.91 -22.15
CA ILE A 101 -3.45 -14.59 -21.61
C ILE A 101 -2.99 -15.75 -22.48
N GLY A 102 -3.77 -16.24 -23.45
CA GLY A 102 -3.33 -17.27 -24.38
C GLY A 102 -2.48 -16.73 -25.53
N ALA A 103 -2.71 -15.48 -25.94
CA ALA A 103 -2.01 -14.81 -27.02
C ALA A 103 -0.67 -14.16 -26.61
N LEU A 104 -0.37 -14.09 -25.30
CA LEU A 104 0.86 -13.49 -24.81
C LEU A 104 2.09 -14.33 -25.14
N GLU A 105 3.18 -13.67 -25.52
CA GLU A 105 4.49 -14.31 -25.70
C GLU A 105 5.12 -14.61 -24.33
N PRO A 106 5.52 -15.87 -24.07
CA PRO A 106 6.17 -16.23 -22.82
C PRO A 106 7.66 -15.90 -22.89
N PHE A 107 8.19 -15.25 -21.86
CA PHE A 107 9.64 -15.05 -21.73
C PHE A 107 10.31 -16.19 -20.95
N TRP A 108 9.51 -17.04 -20.28
CA TRP A 108 9.99 -18.22 -19.58
C TRP A 108 8.93 -19.31 -19.54
N THR A 109 9.37 -20.56 -19.59
CA THR A 109 8.52 -21.76 -19.47
C THR A 109 9.12 -22.70 -18.44
N ASP A 110 8.30 -23.17 -17.51
CA ASP A 110 8.66 -24.15 -16.50
C ASP A 110 8.96 -25.50 -17.17
N PRO A 111 10.17 -26.06 -17.02
CA PRO A 111 10.52 -27.35 -17.61
C PRO A 111 9.77 -28.53 -16.97
N ALA A 112 9.26 -28.40 -15.75
CA ALA A 112 8.57 -29.47 -15.03
C ALA A 112 7.05 -29.48 -15.28
N THR A 113 6.43 -28.29 -15.31
CA THR A 113 4.96 -28.17 -15.40
C THR A 113 4.47 -27.68 -16.75
N GLY A 114 5.35 -27.10 -17.58
CA GLY A 114 4.96 -26.40 -18.80
C GLY A 114 4.23 -25.07 -18.54
N ALA A 115 4.18 -24.60 -17.28
CA ALA A 115 3.67 -23.27 -16.95
C ALA A 115 4.50 -22.18 -17.62
N GLN A 116 3.87 -21.06 -17.96
CA GLN A 116 4.53 -20.00 -18.72
C GLN A 116 4.41 -18.65 -18.03
N LEU A 117 5.51 -17.90 -17.97
CA LEU A 117 5.51 -16.51 -17.54
C LEU A 117 5.47 -15.59 -18.75
N CYS A 118 4.50 -14.69 -18.74
CA CYS A 118 4.29 -13.70 -19.78
C CYS A 118 4.22 -12.29 -19.20
N GLU A 119 4.54 -11.27 -20.00
CA GLU A 119 4.24 -9.88 -19.67
C GLU A 119 2.81 -9.52 -20.09
N ALA A 120 2.02 -9.03 -19.14
CA ALA A 120 0.66 -8.53 -19.36
C ALA A 120 0.56 -7.09 -18.82
N GLY A 121 0.81 -6.11 -19.68
CA GLY A 121 0.79 -4.68 -19.31
C GLY A 121 1.77 -4.36 -18.18
N SER A 122 1.22 -4.02 -17.01
CA SER A 122 1.98 -3.67 -15.80
C SER A 122 2.37 -4.87 -14.93
N ASN A 123 2.00 -6.09 -15.32
CA ASN A 123 2.15 -7.30 -14.52
C ASN A 123 2.89 -8.40 -15.28
N TYR A 124 3.58 -9.26 -14.55
CA TYR A 124 3.90 -10.61 -15.01
C TYR A 124 2.75 -11.54 -14.63
N VAL A 125 2.39 -12.41 -15.54
CA VAL A 125 1.34 -13.41 -15.39
C VAL A 125 1.93 -14.78 -15.60
N LEU A 126 1.78 -15.65 -14.60
CA LEU A 126 2.03 -17.07 -14.74
C LEU A 126 0.73 -17.74 -15.20
N ARG A 127 0.78 -18.38 -16.37
CA ARG A 127 -0.31 -19.18 -16.92
C ARG A 127 0.04 -20.66 -16.88
N GLU A 128 -0.96 -21.48 -16.55
CA GLU A 128 -0.88 -22.94 -16.51
C GLU A 128 -1.95 -23.50 -17.46
N ARG A 129 -1.71 -24.69 -18.04
CA ARG A 129 -2.68 -25.35 -18.91
C ARG A 129 -3.82 -25.95 -18.07
N GLU A 130 -5.05 -25.65 -18.44
CA GLU A 130 -6.26 -26.28 -17.91
C GLU A 130 -7.02 -26.89 -19.09
N GLY A 131 -6.66 -28.12 -19.46
CA GLY A 131 -7.08 -28.71 -20.73
C GLY A 131 -6.47 -27.97 -21.93
N ASP A 132 -7.32 -27.55 -22.86
CA ASP A 132 -6.90 -26.78 -24.05
C ASP A 132 -6.77 -25.27 -23.76
N GLU A 133 -7.26 -24.80 -22.61
CA GLU A 133 -7.24 -23.39 -22.23
C GLU A 133 -6.05 -23.03 -21.34
N TRP A 134 -5.72 -21.74 -21.32
CA TRP A 134 -4.76 -21.17 -20.39
C TRP A 134 -5.47 -20.57 -19.19
N LYS A 135 -5.00 -20.88 -17.99
CA LYS A 135 -5.49 -20.31 -16.73
C LYS A 135 -4.41 -19.49 -16.06
N GLN A 136 -4.74 -18.28 -15.60
CA GLN A 136 -3.83 -17.50 -14.78
C GLN A 136 -3.70 -18.12 -13.38
N ALA A 137 -2.51 -18.65 -13.07
CA ALA A 137 -2.20 -19.26 -11.77
C ALA A 137 -1.63 -18.25 -10.77
N PHE A 138 -0.90 -17.24 -11.26
CA PHE A 138 -0.24 -16.25 -10.42
C PHE A 138 -0.01 -14.94 -11.16
N ARG A 139 0.03 -13.82 -10.42
CA ARG A 139 0.30 -12.49 -10.95
C ARG A 139 1.18 -11.69 -9.99
N VAL A 140 2.15 -10.96 -10.54
CA VAL A 140 2.98 -10.01 -9.79
C VAL A 140 3.21 -8.74 -10.61
N GLY A 141 3.29 -7.59 -9.96
CA GLY A 141 3.57 -6.32 -10.64
C GLY A 141 5.00 -6.26 -11.16
N ARG A 142 5.20 -5.70 -12.36
CA ARG A 142 6.53 -5.43 -12.94
C ARG A 142 7.26 -4.30 -12.20
N LEU A 143 6.52 -3.46 -11.51
CA LEU A 143 7.02 -2.40 -10.63
C LEU A 143 6.25 -2.48 -9.31
N MET A 144 6.95 -2.63 -8.19
CA MET A 144 6.36 -2.77 -6.85
C MET A 144 7.07 -1.85 -5.87
N CYS A 145 6.33 -1.02 -5.14
CA CYS A 145 6.91 -0.11 -4.14
C CYS A 145 8.13 0.68 -4.68
N LYS A 146 8.00 1.21 -5.90
CA LYS A 146 9.05 1.95 -6.64
C LYS A 146 10.29 1.14 -7.05
N LYS A 147 10.22 -0.18 -6.94
CA LYS A 147 11.29 -1.09 -7.34
C LYS A 147 10.83 -1.95 -8.50
N GLU A 148 11.65 -2.00 -9.54
CA GLU A 148 11.41 -2.88 -10.68
C GLU A 148 11.60 -4.33 -10.30
N ILE A 149 10.66 -5.18 -10.72
CA ILE A 149 10.76 -6.62 -10.64
C ILE A 149 11.25 -7.09 -12.00
N ARG A 150 12.45 -7.65 -12.04
CA ARG A 150 13.07 -8.14 -13.28
C ARG A 150 12.54 -9.52 -13.67
N HIS A 151 12.78 -9.94 -14.91
CA HIS A 151 12.40 -11.28 -15.38
C HIS A 151 13.01 -12.37 -14.49
N ASP A 152 14.29 -12.28 -14.15
CA ASP A 152 14.96 -13.24 -13.25
C ASP A 152 14.25 -13.38 -11.90
N THR A 153 13.77 -12.27 -11.34
CA THR A 153 13.06 -12.24 -10.07
C THR A 153 11.65 -12.85 -10.19
N ALA A 154 10.96 -12.60 -11.31
CA ALA A 154 9.66 -13.20 -11.60
C ALA A 154 9.76 -14.72 -11.81
N VAL A 155 10.82 -15.18 -12.50
CA VAL A 155 11.13 -16.61 -12.66
C VAL A 155 11.40 -17.26 -11.30
N GLN A 156 12.22 -16.65 -10.45
CA GLN A 156 12.45 -17.16 -9.09
C GLN A 156 11.15 -17.29 -8.27
N LEU A 157 10.22 -16.34 -8.41
CA LEU A 157 8.90 -16.43 -7.75
C LEU A 157 8.05 -17.58 -8.29
N ALA A 158 8.09 -17.83 -9.59
CA ALA A 158 7.33 -18.93 -10.20
C ALA A 158 7.91 -20.29 -9.82
N GLU A 159 9.24 -20.45 -9.93
CA GLU A 159 9.95 -21.71 -9.69
C GLU A 159 10.08 -22.06 -8.20
N LYS A 160 10.59 -21.13 -7.39
CA LYS A 160 10.98 -21.38 -6.00
C LYS A 160 9.90 -20.94 -5.00
N GLY A 161 8.89 -20.21 -5.48
CA GLY A 161 7.88 -19.58 -4.62
C GLY A 161 8.41 -18.43 -3.77
N LYS A 162 9.69 -18.08 -3.85
CA LYS A 162 10.33 -17.02 -3.05
C LYS A 162 11.53 -16.43 -3.78
N THR A 163 11.66 -15.11 -3.74
CA THR A 163 12.83 -14.38 -4.28
C THR A 163 14.00 -14.39 -3.32
N GLU A 164 15.15 -13.97 -3.81
CA GLU A 164 16.22 -13.43 -2.96
C GLU A 164 15.83 -12.09 -2.29
N LEU A 165 16.70 -11.58 -1.42
CA LEU A 165 16.47 -10.32 -0.72
C LEU A 165 16.54 -9.16 -1.70
N ILE A 166 15.39 -8.57 -2.03
CA ILE A 166 15.33 -7.38 -2.87
C ILE A 166 15.47 -6.15 -1.96
N LYS A 167 16.48 -5.33 -2.26
CA LYS A 167 16.81 -4.14 -1.48
C LYS A 167 16.22 -2.87 -2.06
N GLY A 168 15.84 -1.96 -1.17
CA GLY A 168 15.46 -0.59 -1.51
C GLY A 168 14.03 -0.43 -2.05
N PHE A 169 13.09 -1.25 -1.61
CA PHE A 169 11.67 -0.93 -1.78
C PHE A 169 11.31 0.33 -0.99
N ILE A 170 10.36 1.12 -1.47
CA ILE A 170 9.91 2.35 -0.80
C ILE A 170 8.47 2.17 -0.30
N SER A 171 8.30 2.27 1.02
CA SER A 171 6.99 2.15 1.68
C SER A 171 6.08 3.34 1.37
N LYS A 172 4.78 3.23 1.68
CA LYS A 172 3.82 4.33 1.59
C LYS A 172 4.24 5.59 2.39
N LYS A 173 5.09 5.41 3.43
CA LYS A 173 5.64 6.51 4.24
C LYS A 173 6.97 7.06 3.71
N GLY A 174 7.40 6.64 2.52
CA GLY A 174 8.66 7.07 1.89
C GLY A 174 9.92 6.42 2.49
N ARG A 175 9.79 5.47 3.42
CA ARG A 175 10.95 4.81 4.03
C ARG A 175 11.42 3.63 3.20
N PRO A 176 12.73 3.50 2.93
CA PRO A 176 13.28 2.33 2.28
C PRO A 176 13.15 1.09 3.18
N PHE A 177 12.96 -0.07 2.57
CA PHE A 177 12.98 -1.36 3.24
C PHE A 177 13.44 -2.45 2.27
N ASP A 178 13.98 -3.53 2.85
CA ASP A 178 14.40 -4.70 2.10
C ASP A 178 13.46 -5.85 2.45
N ALA A 179 13.12 -6.69 1.46
CA ALA A 179 12.21 -7.82 1.67
C ALA A 179 12.40 -8.91 0.62
N PHE A 180 11.99 -10.11 0.98
CA PHE A 180 11.74 -11.21 0.06
C PHE A 180 10.27 -11.16 -0.38
N LEU A 181 10.01 -11.44 -1.66
CA LEU A 181 8.67 -11.68 -2.15
C LEU A 181 8.40 -13.18 -2.10
N VAL A 182 7.22 -13.56 -1.61
CA VAL A 182 6.80 -14.95 -1.47
C VAL A 182 5.48 -15.16 -2.20
N ARG A 183 5.40 -16.18 -3.05
CA ARG A 183 4.16 -16.62 -3.70
C ARG A 183 3.31 -17.38 -2.68
N GLN A 184 2.09 -16.90 -2.45
CA GLN A 184 1.06 -17.56 -1.66
C GLN A 184 -0.17 -17.80 -2.55
N GLY A 185 -0.20 -18.97 -3.20
CA GLY A 185 -1.19 -19.30 -4.22
C GLY A 185 -1.11 -18.30 -5.39
N ALA A 186 -2.21 -17.56 -5.61
CA ALA A 186 -2.31 -16.55 -6.66
C ALA A 186 -1.84 -15.14 -6.24
N ARG A 187 -1.37 -14.95 -5.00
CA ARG A 187 -0.99 -13.63 -4.45
C ARG A 187 0.47 -13.61 -3.98
N ILE A 188 0.98 -12.39 -3.80
CA ILE A 188 2.28 -12.14 -3.16
C ILE A 188 2.10 -11.83 -1.67
N ALA A 189 2.99 -12.39 -0.86
CA ALA A 189 3.24 -12.01 0.52
C ALA A 189 4.66 -11.45 0.67
N TRP A 190 4.86 -10.65 1.72
CA TRP A 190 6.14 -10.05 2.06
C TRP A 190 6.77 -10.79 3.23
N GLU A 191 8.04 -11.17 3.09
CA GLU A 191 8.85 -11.66 4.20
C GLU A 191 10.03 -10.72 4.40
N PHE A 192 10.26 -10.27 5.63
CA PHE A 192 11.31 -9.31 5.94
C PHE A 192 12.51 -10.03 6.56
N PRO A 193 13.75 -9.64 6.22
CA PRO A 193 14.92 -10.19 6.89
C PRO A 193 14.85 -9.88 8.40
N PRO A 194 15.49 -10.72 9.24
CA PRO A 194 15.63 -10.41 10.67
C PRO A 194 16.18 -9.01 10.85
N ARG A 195 15.49 -8.19 11.66
CA ARG A 195 15.90 -6.80 11.86
C ARG A 195 17.24 -6.79 12.59
N GLU A 196 18.21 -6.04 12.09
CA GLU A 196 19.41 -5.74 12.85
C GLU A 196 19.03 -5.10 14.20
N ALA A 197 19.70 -5.54 15.26
CA ALA A 197 19.47 -4.98 16.59
C ALA A 197 19.74 -3.48 16.55
N LYS A 198 18.80 -2.69 17.08
CA LYS A 198 18.98 -1.23 17.18
C LYS A 198 20.21 -0.96 18.02
N LYS A 199 21.19 -0.23 17.53
CA LYS A 199 22.32 0.20 18.35
C LYS A 199 21.94 1.44 19.18
N ASP A 200 22.43 1.55 20.40
CA ASP A 200 22.31 2.78 21.21
C ASP A 200 23.28 3.86 20.72
N LYS A 201 23.33 5.00 21.42
CA LYS A 201 24.25 6.09 21.12
C LYS A 201 25.74 5.68 21.25
N ASP A 202 26.02 4.55 21.89
CA ASP A 202 27.35 4.01 22.15
C ASP A 202 27.67 2.81 21.25
N GLY A 203 26.85 2.55 20.23
CA GLY A 203 27.07 1.48 19.25
C GLY A 203 26.77 0.06 19.77
N LYS A 204 26.25 -0.09 20.98
CA LYS A 204 25.89 -1.40 21.55
C LYS A 204 24.49 -1.82 21.11
N PRO A 205 24.26 -3.12 20.82
CA PRO A 205 22.94 -3.64 20.54
C PRO A 205 21.98 -3.35 21.72
N VAL A 206 21.00 -2.47 21.50
CA VAL A 206 19.84 -2.32 22.37
C VAL A 206 19.02 -3.58 22.20
N GLU A 207 19.19 -4.48 23.16
CA GLU A 207 18.28 -5.59 23.35
C GLU A 207 16.87 -5.01 23.55
N ARG A 208 16.00 -5.23 22.55
CA ARG A 208 14.57 -5.02 22.78
C ARG A 208 14.18 -6.06 23.81
N LYS A 209 14.04 -5.65 25.08
CA LYS A 209 13.26 -6.42 26.05
C LYS A 209 11.96 -6.77 25.33
N ALA A 210 11.73 -8.06 25.09
CA ALA A 210 10.41 -8.54 24.74
C ALA A 210 9.46 -7.89 25.75
N ARG A 211 8.34 -7.31 25.29
CA ARG A 211 7.33 -6.80 26.22
C ARG A 211 7.01 -7.96 27.14
N ALA A 212 7.45 -7.90 28.39
CA ALA A 212 7.16 -8.93 29.38
C ALA A 212 5.65 -9.13 29.33
N GLN A 213 5.22 -10.36 29.06
CA GLN A 213 3.82 -10.71 29.18
C GLN A 213 3.50 -10.50 30.65
N VAL A 214 2.59 -9.56 30.91
CA VAL A 214 2.12 -9.30 32.26
C VAL A 214 1.31 -10.51 32.66
N ASP A 215 1.70 -11.17 33.74
CA ASP A 215 0.93 -12.27 34.31
C ASP A 215 -0.35 -11.68 34.92
N LEU A 216 -1.45 -11.82 34.19
CA LEU A 216 -2.76 -11.33 34.61
C LEU A 216 -3.51 -12.36 35.46
N SER A 217 -2.93 -13.53 35.80
CA SER A 217 -3.61 -14.57 36.58
C SER A 217 -4.06 -14.08 37.96
N LYS A 218 -3.22 -13.27 38.62
CA LYS A 218 -3.46 -12.69 39.96
C LYS A 218 -3.96 -11.24 39.94
N ALA A 219 -4.32 -10.72 38.77
CA ALA A 219 -4.78 -9.34 38.63
C ALA A 219 -6.13 -9.11 39.32
N LYS A 220 -6.33 -7.92 39.90
CA LYS A 220 -7.57 -7.58 40.60
C LYS A 220 -8.67 -7.30 39.59
N VAL A 221 -9.77 -8.06 39.62
CA VAL A 221 -10.93 -7.81 38.75
C VAL A 221 -11.66 -6.55 39.22
N VAL A 222 -11.88 -5.60 38.32
CA VAL A 222 -12.55 -4.31 38.60
C VAL A 222 -13.77 -4.06 37.70
N GLY A 223 -14.09 -4.99 36.79
CA GLY A 223 -15.32 -4.97 36.00
C GLY A 223 -15.28 -5.93 34.81
N GLU A 224 -16.15 -5.69 33.83
CA GLU A 224 -16.21 -6.42 32.56
C GLU A 224 -16.21 -5.45 31.38
N SER A 225 -15.71 -5.91 30.24
CA SER A 225 -15.76 -5.18 28.98
C SER A 225 -16.83 -5.75 28.06
N LYS A 226 -17.85 -4.95 27.74
CA LYS A 226 -18.86 -5.29 26.72
C LYS A 226 -18.26 -5.35 25.32
N VAL A 227 -17.29 -4.48 25.03
CA VAL A 227 -16.66 -4.38 23.71
C VAL A 227 -15.77 -5.59 23.39
N HIS A 228 -15.11 -6.14 24.40
CA HIS A 228 -14.18 -7.25 24.25
C HIS A 228 -14.74 -8.59 24.71
N HIS A 229 -15.87 -8.62 25.41
CA HIS A 229 -16.42 -9.80 26.08
C HIS A 229 -15.41 -10.45 27.04
N GLY A 230 -14.73 -9.65 27.87
CA GLY A 230 -13.67 -10.11 28.76
C GLY A 230 -13.66 -9.37 30.10
N GLU A 231 -12.83 -9.82 31.03
CA GLU A 231 -12.75 -9.25 32.37
C GLU A 231 -11.81 -8.04 32.39
N LEU A 232 -12.29 -6.92 32.93
CA LEU A 232 -11.47 -5.76 33.22
C LEU A 232 -10.72 -6.02 34.53
N VAL A 233 -9.40 -6.06 34.45
CA VAL A 233 -8.51 -6.28 35.58
C VAL A 233 -7.50 -5.16 35.74
N GLU A 234 -7.01 -5.00 36.96
CA GLU A 234 -6.04 -4.01 37.37
C GLU A 234 -4.73 -4.72 37.76
N ALA A 235 -3.63 -4.36 37.13
CA ALA A 235 -2.28 -4.89 37.39
C ALA A 235 -1.20 -3.89 36.98
N ASP A 236 -0.05 -3.88 37.68
CA ASP A 236 1.15 -3.12 37.30
C ASP A 236 0.91 -1.65 36.87
N GLY A 237 0.05 -0.93 37.58
CA GLY A 237 -0.25 0.47 37.27
C GLY A 237 -1.02 0.68 35.96
N ALA A 238 -1.75 -0.34 35.48
CA ALA A 238 -2.60 -0.28 34.30
C ALA A 238 -3.89 -1.10 34.48
N TYR A 239 -4.89 -0.75 33.69
CA TYR A 239 -6.07 -1.55 33.44
C TYR A 239 -5.86 -2.41 32.19
N TYR A 240 -6.27 -3.67 32.26
CA TYR A 240 -6.26 -4.62 31.16
C TYR A 240 -7.64 -5.21 30.97
N VAL A 241 -7.96 -5.62 29.75
CA VAL A 241 -9.02 -6.60 29.56
C VAL A 241 -8.37 -7.94 29.26
N ARG A 242 -8.64 -8.95 30.10
CA ARG A 242 -8.16 -10.33 29.90
C ARG A 242 -9.28 -11.24 29.40
N LYS A 243 -8.87 -12.30 28.72
CA LYS A 243 -9.72 -13.42 28.29
C LYS A 243 -9.36 -14.66 29.10
N PRO A 244 -10.09 -14.96 30.19
CA PRO A 244 -9.80 -16.14 31.01
C PRO A 244 -9.86 -17.45 30.21
N ASP A 245 -10.73 -17.51 29.20
CA ASP A 245 -10.89 -18.62 28.24
C ASP A 245 -9.69 -18.83 27.32
N GLN A 246 -8.78 -17.85 27.23
CA GLN A 246 -7.64 -17.85 26.33
C GLN A 246 -6.35 -17.58 27.10
N ASP A 247 -6.12 -18.36 28.16
CA ASP A 247 -4.90 -18.29 28.98
C ASP A 247 -4.63 -16.86 29.50
N ASN A 248 -5.69 -16.20 29.98
CA ASN A 248 -5.67 -14.81 30.44
C ASN A 248 -5.11 -13.80 29.42
N ARG A 249 -5.21 -14.07 28.11
CA ARG A 249 -4.70 -13.19 27.05
C ARG A 249 -5.25 -11.77 27.20
N ALA A 250 -4.33 -10.81 27.31
CA ALA A 250 -4.66 -9.39 27.31
C ALA A 250 -5.10 -8.93 25.92
N VAL A 251 -6.31 -8.38 25.80
CA VAL A 251 -6.87 -7.85 24.54
C VAL A 251 -6.97 -6.32 24.53
N PHE A 252 -6.77 -5.68 25.69
CA PHE A 252 -6.74 -4.23 25.85
C PHE A 252 -5.79 -3.86 27.00
N LYS A 253 -5.16 -2.69 26.90
CA LYS A 253 -4.35 -2.08 27.97
C LYS A 253 -4.54 -0.56 27.99
N LEU A 254 -4.78 -0.01 29.17
CA LEU A 254 -4.77 1.43 29.45
C LEU A 254 -3.96 1.70 30.72
N SER A 255 -2.94 2.56 30.63
CA SER A 255 -2.17 2.95 31.82
C SER A 255 -3.06 3.71 32.81
N LYS A 256 -2.91 3.45 34.11
CA LYS A 256 -3.62 4.23 35.15
C LYS A 256 -3.19 5.68 35.14
N LYS A 257 -1.91 5.96 34.97
CA LYS A 257 -1.42 7.33 34.81
C LYS A 257 -1.27 7.64 33.33
N LEU A 258 -2.09 8.57 32.82
CA LEU A 258 -2.09 9.01 31.44
C LEU A 258 -2.08 10.54 31.37
N CYS A 259 -1.04 11.14 30.80
CA CYS A 259 -0.91 12.60 30.70
C CYS A 259 -1.13 13.30 32.05
N GLU A 260 -0.46 12.80 33.09
CA GLU A 260 -0.56 13.25 34.50
C GLU A 260 -1.93 13.08 35.18
N HIS A 261 -2.96 12.69 34.45
CA HIS A 261 -4.25 12.28 35.01
C HIS A 261 -4.21 10.82 35.46
N GLU A 262 -4.85 10.54 36.60
CA GLU A 262 -5.05 9.18 37.10
C GLU A 262 -6.43 8.68 36.66
N ILE A 263 -6.42 7.74 35.72
CA ILE A 263 -7.61 7.13 35.14
C ILE A 263 -8.37 6.38 36.23
N THR A 264 -9.61 6.79 36.44
CA THR A 264 -10.48 6.15 37.42
C THR A 264 -11.07 4.84 36.87
N PRO A 265 -11.45 3.89 37.75
CA PRO A 265 -12.13 2.67 37.32
C PRO A 265 -13.42 2.96 36.53
N ASP A 266 -14.11 4.05 36.84
CA ASP A 266 -15.37 4.38 36.18
C ASP A 266 -15.16 4.98 34.78
N GLU A 267 -14.12 5.81 34.60
CA GLU A 267 -13.70 6.30 33.28
C GLU A 267 -13.36 5.14 32.31
N VAL A 268 -12.63 4.11 32.80
CA VAL A 268 -12.28 2.95 31.97
C VAL A 268 -13.46 2.00 31.76
N LYS A 269 -14.35 1.83 32.74
CA LYS A 269 -15.58 1.03 32.56
C LYS A 269 -16.47 1.63 31.48
N GLU A 270 -16.64 2.95 31.47
CA GLU A 270 -17.46 3.63 30.48
C GLU A 270 -16.85 3.54 29.08
N LEU A 271 -15.53 3.77 28.96
CA LEU A 271 -14.78 3.52 27.74
C LEU A 271 -14.99 2.10 27.20
N LEU A 272 -14.99 1.09 28.06
CA LEU A 272 -15.13 -0.31 27.69
C LEU A 272 -16.59 -0.77 27.52
N ALA A 273 -17.55 0.06 27.91
CA ALA A 273 -18.99 -0.18 27.72
C ALA A 273 -19.51 0.50 26.45
N GLN A 274 -19.16 1.77 26.22
CA GLN A 274 -19.69 2.60 25.13
C GLN A 274 -18.68 2.84 24.01
N GLY A 275 -17.40 2.51 24.23
CA GLY A 275 -16.31 2.84 23.31
C GLY A 275 -15.74 4.24 23.49
N LYS A 276 -16.27 5.02 24.45
CA LYS A 276 -15.89 6.40 24.75
C LYS A 276 -15.99 6.66 26.25
N SER A 277 -15.01 7.36 26.82
CA SER A 277 -15.05 7.83 28.23
C SER A 277 -15.83 9.14 28.35
N PRO A 278 -16.14 9.59 29.58
CA PRO A 278 -16.48 10.99 29.84
C PRO A 278 -15.40 11.97 29.37
N LEU A 279 -15.76 13.25 29.29
CA LEU A 279 -14.80 14.32 29.07
C LEU A 279 -13.90 14.43 30.31
N ILE A 280 -12.60 14.22 30.13
CA ILE A 280 -11.61 14.39 31.20
C ILE A 280 -10.90 15.72 30.95
N GLU A 281 -11.04 16.66 31.87
CA GLU A 281 -10.62 18.06 31.68
C GLU A 281 -9.16 18.34 32.10
N ASN A 282 -8.56 17.43 32.88
CA ASN A 282 -7.32 17.68 33.62
C ASN A 282 -6.09 16.99 33.02
N PHE A 283 -6.10 16.62 31.74
CA PHE A 283 -4.89 16.07 31.12
C PHE A 283 -3.82 17.16 30.97
N VAL A 284 -2.56 16.80 31.17
CA VAL A 284 -1.40 17.68 31.02
C VAL A 284 -0.56 17.23 29.82
N SER A 285 -0.33 18.17 28.90
CA SER A 285 0.51 17.94 27.72
C SER A 285 1.99 17.92 28.10
N LYS A 286 2.85 17.43 27.20
CA LYS A 286 4.32 17.49 27.39
C LYS A 286 4.88 18.90 27.58
N ARG A 287 4.12 19.93 27.21
CA ARG A 287 4.48 21.35 27.38
C ARG A 287 3.92 21.95 28.68
N GLY A 288 3.30 21.15 29.54
CA GLY A 288 2.69 21.59 30.81
C GLY A 288 1.28 22.17 30.68
N ASN A 289 0.74 22.35 29.46
CA ASN A 289 -0.60 22.89 29.26
C ASN A 289 -1.67 21.85 29.60
N LYS A 290 -2.70 22.27 30.34
CA LYS A 290 -3.91 21.48 30.61
C LYS A 290 -4.80 21.42 29.36
N PHE A 291 -5.44 20.29 29.12
CA PHE A 291 -6.40 20.12 28.04
C PHE A 291 -7.50 19.11 28.40
N ALA A 292 -8.68 19.34 27.83
CA ALA A 292 -9.81 18.42 27.95
C ALA A 292 -9.88 17.47 26.74
N ALA A 293 -10.10 16.19 26.98
CA ALA A 293 -10.30 15.20 25.93
C ALA A 293 -11.16 14.03 26.39
N TYR A 294 -11.85 13.40 25.45
CA TYR A 294 -12.41 12.07 25.61
C TYR A 294 -11.34 11.04 25.28
N LEU A 295 -11.40 9.87 25.91
CA LEU A 295 -10.73 8.67 25.44
C LEU A 295 -11.71 7.87 24.59
N VAL A 296 -11.29 7.44 23.41
CA VAL A 296 -12.07 6.57 22.52
C VAL A 296 -11.30 5.32 22.15
N LEU A 297 -11.98 4.20 21.96
CA LEU A 297 -11.34 2.99 21.46
C LEU A 297 -10.89 3.19 20.01
N SER A 298 -9.66 2.76 19.71
CA SER A 298 -9.16 2.77 18.34
C SER A 298 -10.00 1.86 17.43
N PRO A 299 -9.88 1.94 16.10
CA PRO A 299 -10.64 1.09 15.19
C PRO A 299 -10.45 -0.42 15.40
N LYS A 300 -9.28 -0.85 15.89
CA LYS A 300 -8.99 -2.25 16.26
C LYS A 300 -9.42 -2.60 17.68
N LYS A 301 -9.87 -1.61 18.45
CA LYS A 301 -10.29 -1.68 19.85
C LYS A 301 -9.19 -2.11 20.82
N ASP A 302 -7.95 -2.25 20.38
CA ASP A 302 -6.81 -2.76 21.18
C ASP A 302 -6.12 -1.69 22.06
N LYS A 303 -6.54 -0.43 21.96
CA LYS A 303 -5.98 0.74 22.66
C LYS A 303 -6.97 1.91 22.68
N ALA A 304 -6.76 2.86 23.59
CA ALA A 304 -7.46 4.14 23.64
C ALA A 304 -6.71 5.23 22.86
N GLU A 305 -7.43 6.14 22.23
CA GLU A 305 -6.96 7.32 21.51
C GLU A 305 -7.69 8.57 22.04
N PHE A 306 -7.08 9.75 21.92
CA PHE A 306 -7.71 11.00 22.34
C PHE A 306 -8.66 11.51 21.25
N GLU A 307 -9.88 11.86 21.66
CA GLU A 307 -10.82 12.65 20.87
C GLU A 307 -11.05 13.98 21.57
N PHE A 308 -10.78 15.09 20.89
CA PHE A 308 -10.95 16.41 21.48
C PHE A 308 -12.37 16.93 21.22
N PRO A 309 -13.00 17.61 22.19
CA PRO A 309 -14.27 18.28 21.94
C PRO A 309 -14.13 19.31 20.80
N PRO A 310 -15.23 19.60 20.07
CA PRO A 310 -15.23 20.64 19.07
C PRO A 310 -14.79 21.98 19.67
N ARG A 311 -14.01 22.73 18.91
CA ARG A 311 -13.51 24.06 19.28
C ARG A 311 -14.56 25.14 19.07
#